data_AF-A0A0A0M045-F1
#
_entry.id   AF-A0A0A0M045-F1
#
_cell.length_a   1.000
_cell.length_b   1.000
_cell.length_c   1.000
_cell.angle_alpha   90.00
_cell.angle_beta   90.00
_cell.angle_gamma   90.00
#
_symmetry.space_group_name_H-M   'P 1'
#
loop_
_entity.id
_entity.type
_entity.pdbx_description
1 polymer ?
#
loop_
_entity_poly.entity_id
_entity_poly.type
_entity_poly.pdbx_seq_one_letter_code
_entity_poly.pdbx_strand_id
1 'polypeptide(L)'
;MGISNFPTNKPNLERDLKASHIAIVVFSPGGKAFSFGNPNVEEVVDRYLGCEWKANGNPGVRERGMLEKENEELLDLVKQLQMEKKKGEIMEKEMKSRGELMKIEDMDLNELLKLKESLEKLRKNVKIEESELEASSSLLLLANEKPVPGDG
;
A
#
# COMPACT_ATOMS: atom_id res chain seq x y z
N MET A 1 78.16 -34.61 8.46
CA MET A 1 77.94 -34.13 7.08
C MET A 1 76.47 -34.31 6.78
N GLY A 2 75.59 -33.32 6.68
CA GLY A 2 75.70 -31.88 6.48
C GLY A 2 74.43 -31.49 5.71
N ILE A 3 73.34 -31.34 6.46
CA ILE A 3 71.96 -30.95 6.12
C ILE A 3 71.69 -30.33 4.73
N SER A 4 70.78 -30.97 3.99
CA SER A 4 70.05 -30.42 2.85
C SER A 4 69.13 -29.30 3.33
N ASN A 5 69.40 -28.06 2.90
CA ASN A 5 68.52 -26.93 3.12
C ASN A 5 67.58 -26.78 1.90
N PHE A 6 66.32 -27.15 2.10
CA PHE A 6 65.24 -26.80 1.17
C PHE A 6 65.03 -25.28 1.17
N PRO A 7 64.78 -24.64 0.01
CA PRO A 7 64.41 -23.23 -0.02
C PRO A 7 63.03 -23.05 0.65
N THR A 8 63.00 -22.30 1.76
CA THR A 8 61.76 -21.84 2.38
C THR A 8 61.14 -20.75 1.51
N ASN A 9 60.45 -21.16 0.45
CA ASN A 9 59.57 -20.25 -0.27
C ASN A 9 58.29 -20.10 0.57
N LYS A 10 58.32 -19.19 1.54
CA LYS A 10 57.10 -18.69 2.16
C LYS A 10 56.41 -17.86 1.08
N PRO A 11 55.21 -18.24 0.59
CA PRO A 11 54.47 -17.36 -0.29
C PRO A 11 54.18 -16.08 0.50
N ASN A 12 54.76 -14.97 0.07
CA ASN A 12 54.28 -13.66 0.48
C ASN A 12 52.82 -13.64 0.08
N LEU A 13 51.95 -13.67 1.09
CA LEU A 13 50.52 -13.49 0.90
C LEU A 13 50.33 -12.04 0.48
N GLU A 14 50.54 -11.74 -0.80
CA GLU A 14 50.04 -10.54 -1.44
C GLU A 14 48.52 -10.63 -1.34
N ARG A 15 48.01 -10.12 -0.21
CA ARG A 15 46.62 -9.75 -0.09
C ARG A 15 46.46 -8.58 -1.04
N ASP A 16 46.06 -8.90 -2.26
CA ASP A 16 45.53 -7.93 -3.21
C ASP A 16 44.20 -7.42 -2.63
N LEU A 17 44.31 -6.58 -1.60
CA LEU A 17 43.20 -5.91 -0.96
C LEU A 17 42.76 -4.84 -1.94
N LYS A 18 41.92 -5.24 -2.90
CA LYS A 18 41.34 -4.35 -3.92
C LYS A 18 40.98 -3.03 -3.26
N ALA A 19 41.69 -1.97 -3.63
CA ALA A 19 41.48 -0.64 -3.09
C ALA A 19 40.04 -0.22 -3.41
N SER A 20 39.17 -0.24 -2.40
CA SER A 20 37.82 0.27 -2.54
C SER A 20 37.86 1.79 -2.48
N HIS A 21 37.12 2.42 -3.40
CA HIS A 21 36.96 3.86 -3.41
C HIS A 21 35.75 4.23 -2.55
N ILE A 22 35.98 4.91 -1.44
CA ILE A 22 34.97 5.18 -0.41
C ILE A 22 35.04 6.65 -0.03
N ALA A 23 33.90 7.29 0.21
CA ALA A 23 33.79 8.59 0.88
C ALA A 23 32.77 8.51 2.02
N ILE A 24 33.11 9.08 3.17
CA ILE A 24 32.27 9.18 4.37
C ILE A 24 32.11 10.66 4.67
N VAL A 25 30.87 11.11 4.88
CA VAL A 25 30.53 12.47 5.28
C VAL A 25 29.73 12.43 6.58
N VAL A 26 30.16 13.17 7.59
CA VAL A 26 29.50 13.24 8.90
C VAL A 26 29.19 14.69 9.23
N PHE A 27 27.95 14.94 9.68
CA PHE A 27 27.51 16.25 10.15
C PHE A 27 27.42 16.24 11.68
N SER A 28 28.14 17.16 12.32
CA SER A 28 27.97 17.40 13.75
C SER A 28 26.57 17.98 14.03
N PRO A 29 26.03 17.82 15.25
CA PRO A 29 24.79 18.49 15.65
C PRO A 29 24.82 20.02 15.47
N GLY A 30 26.01 20.64 15.49
CA GLY A 30 26.21 22.06 15.21
C GLY A 30 26.31 22.43 13.72
N GLY A 31 26.00 21.50 12.81
CA GLY A 31 25.95 21.75 11.36
C GLY A 31 27.29 21.72 10.63
N LYS A 32 28.41 21.53 11.34
CA LYS A 32 29.73 21.40 10.70
C LYS A 32 29.92 20.01 10.07
N ALA A 33 30.34 19.98 8.80
CA ALA A 33 30.62 18.77 8.05
C ALA A 33 32.09 18.33 8.18
N PHE A 34 32.31 17.03 8.19
CA PHE A 34 33.62 16.38 8.14
C PHE A 34 33.58 15.28 7.09
N SER A 35 34.62 15.19 6.25
CA SER A 35 34.68 14.19 5.19
C SER A 35 36.02 13.47 5.14
N PHE A 36 35.97 12.18 4.83
CA PHE A 36 37.13 11.31 4.62
C PHE A 36 36.88 10.42 3.42
N GLY A 37 37.89 10.19 2.60
CA GLY A 37 37.74 9.32 1.45
C GLY A 37 39.05 8.73 0.97
N ASN A 38 38.95 7.60 0.27
CA ASN A 38 40.05 6.92 -0.39
C ASN A 38 39.73 6.84 -1.89
N PRO A 39 40.61 7.29 -2.79
CA PRO A 39 41.91 7.94 -2.55
C PRO A 39 41.79 9.36 -1.95
N ASN A 40 40.76 10.11 -2.29
CA ASN A 40 40.35 11.33 -1.60
C ASN A 40 38.85 11.57 -1.85
N VAL A 41 38.23 12.47 -1.09
CA VAL A 41 36.78 12.75 -1.18
C VAL A 41 36.41 13.31 -2.54
N GLU A 42 37.20 14.24 -3.08
CA GLU A 42 36.92 14.92 -4.34
C GLU A 42 36.86 13.93 -5.51
N GLU A 43 37.85 13.05 -5.64
CA GLU A 43 37.90 12.03 -6.70
C GLU A 43 36.76 11.01 -6.61
N VAL A 44 36.31 10.71 -5.39
CA VAL A 44 35.17 9.82 -5.20
C VAL A 44 33.86 10.52 -5.60
N VAL A 45 33.72 11.79 -5.25
CA VAL A 45 32.55 12.62 -5.61
C VAL A 45 32.50 12.88 -7.12
N ASP A 46 33.61 13.29 -7.73
CA ASP A 46 33.72 13.53 -9.18
C ASP A 46 33.40 12.28 -9.99
N ARG A 47 33.88 11.12 -9.55
CA ARG A 47 33.54 9.86 -10.21
C ARG A 47 32.05 9.54 -10.08
N TYR A 48 31.45 9.77 -8.92
CA TYR A 48 30.03 9.51 -8.68
C TYR A 48 29.15 10.44 -9.54
N LEU A 49 29.41 11.75 -9.49
CA LEU A 49 28.67 12.76 -10.27
C LEU A 49 28.93 12.64 -11.78
N GLY A 50 30.16 12.33 -12.19
CA GLY A 50 30.52 12.10 -13.58
C GLY A 50 29.88 10.84 -14.18
N CYS A 51 29.61 9.82 -13.35
CA CYS A 51 28.83 8.64 -13.74
C CYS A 51 27.35 9.00 -13.94
N GLU A 52 26.76 9.80 -13.06
CA GLU A 52 25.37 10.24 -13.19
C GLU A 52 25.16 11.12 -14.44
N TRP A 53 26.09 12.03 -14.75
CA TRP A 53 26.00 12.90 -15.93
C TRP A 53 26.13 12.14 -17.27
N LYS A 54 26.98 11.10 -17.32
CA LYS A 54 27.16 10.29 -18.54
C LYS A 54 26.06 9.24 -18.73
N ALA A 55 25.33 8.90 -17.66
CA ALA A 55 24.31 7.85 -17.71
C ALA A 55 22.89 8.36 -17.96
N ASN A 56 22.52 9.58 -17.56
CA ASN A 56 21.18 10.11 -17.82
C ASN A 56 21.12 11.64 -17.71
N GLY A 57 20.53 12.27 -18.74
CA GLY A 57 19.98 13.62 -18.57
C GLY A 57 18.93 13.60 -17.44
N ASN A 58 19.28 14.20 -16.31
CA ASN A 58 18.42 14.55 -15.17
C ASN A 58 17.31 13.53 -14.78
N PRO A 59 17.64 12.42 -14.09
CA PRO A 59 16.66 11.53 -13.48
C PRO A 59 15.97 12.13 -12.23
N GLY A 60 16.64 13.02 -11.50
CA GLY A 60 16.21 13.49 -10.17
C GLY A 60 15.05 14.49 -10.10
N VAL A 61 14.52 14.95 -11.24
CA VAL A 61 13.33 15.84 -11.30
C VAL A 61 12.08 15.05 -11.69
N ARG A 62 12.20 14.07 -12.60
CA ARG A 62 11.09 13.21 -13.02
C ARG A 62 10.67 12.23 -11.92
N GLU A 63 11.62 11.67 -11.19
CA GLU A 63 11.34 10.73 -10.10
C GLU A 63 10.70 11.43 -8.90
N ARG A 64 11.13 12.67 -8.58
CA ARG A 64 10.59 13.45 -7.46
C ARG A 64 9.13 13.84 -7.66
N GLY A 65 8.75 14.36 -8.84
CA GLY A 65 7.37 14.74 -9.12
C GLY A 65 6.40 13.54 -9.22
N MET A 66 6.90 12.36 -9.59
CA MET A 66 6.09 11.13 -9.61
C MET A 66 5.85 10.60 -8.19
N LEU A 67 6.88 10.61 -7.34
CA LEU A 67 6.78 10.23 -5.92
C LEU A 67 5.90 11.20 -5.11
N GLU A 68 5.95 12.50 -5.39
CA GLU A 68 5.11 13.51 -4.73
C GLU A 68 3.63 13.27 -5.03
N LYS A 69 3.28 12.99 -6.29
CA LYS A 69 1.91 12.68 -6.70
C LYS A 69 1.39 11.38 -6.08
N GLU A 70 2.19 10.32 -6.09
CA GLU A 70 1.80 9.06 -5.45
C GLU A 70 1.60 9.21 -3.94
N ASN A 71 2.42 10.04 -3.29
CA ASN A 71 2.30 10.33 -1.86
C ASN A 71 1.03 11.14 -1.54
N GLU A 72 0.62 12.07 -2.42
CA GLU A 72 -0.66 12.77 -2.30
C GLU A 72 -1.85 11.81 -2.43
N GLU A 73 -1.84 10.93 -3.44
CA GLU A 73 -2.89 9.92 -3.64
C GLU A 73 -3.00 8.96 -2.44
N LEU A 74 -1.86 8.53 -1.88
CA LEU A 74 -1.83 7.72 -0.66
C LEU A 74 -2.40 8.48 0.55
N LEU A 75 -2.05 9.76 0.71
CA LEU A 75 -2.54 10.57 1.82
C LEU A 75 -4.06 10.76 1.75
N ASP A 76 -4.60 11.01 0.55
CA ASP A 76 -6.03 11.12 0.33
C ASP A 76 -6.76 9.80 0.61
N LEU A 77 -6.21 8.67 0.16
CA LEU A 77 -6.76 7.35 0.46
C LEU A 77 -6.75 7.05 1.97
N VAL A 78 -5.66 7.37 2.67
CA VAL A 78 -5.56 7.23 4.12
C VAL A 78 -6.61 8.10 4.82
N LYS A 79 -6.81 9.33 4.36
CA LYS A 79 -7.83 10.25 4.91
C LYS A 79 -9.24 9.69 4.71
N GLN A 80 -9.57 9.19 3.52
CA GLN A 80 -10.86 8.55 3.24
C GLN A 80 -11.09 7.34 4.16
N LEU A 81 -10.07 6.48 4.31
CA LEU A 81 -10.14 5.31 5.18
C LEU A 81 -10.34 5.71 6.65
N GLN A 82 -9.67 6.76 7.12
CA GLN A 82 -9.87 7.27 8.48
C GLN A 82 -11.27 7.85 8.69
N MET A 83 -11.82 8.54 7.70
CA MET A 83 -13.19 9.06 7.76
C MET A 83 -14.21 7.92 7.84
N GLU A 84 -14.06 6.89 7.00
CA GLU A 84 -14.97 5.73 7.03
C GLU A 84 -14.83 4.94 8.33
N LYS A 85 -13.61 4.78 8.86
CA LYS A 85 -13.40 4.16 10.19
C LYS A 85 -14.11 4.93 11.30
N LYS A 86 -13.94 6.25 11.36
CA LYS A 86 -14.61 7.10 12.36
C LYS A 86 -16.14 7.00 12.26
N LYS A 87 -16.66 6.98 11.04
CA LYS A 87 -18.09 6.79 10.79
C LYS A 87 -18.56 5.44 11.31
N GLY A 88 -17.80 4.37 11.05
CA GLY A 88 -18.06 3.03 11.59
C GLY A 88 -18.05 3.00 13.12
N GLU A 89 -17.06 3.62 13.77
CA GLU A 89 -16.95 3.70 15.23
C GLU A 89 -18.13 4.46 15.86
N ILE A 90 -18.56 5.57 15.25
CA ILE A 90 -19.73 6.34 15.69
C ILE A 90 -20.99 5.48 15.56
N MET A 91 -21.19 4.86 14.40
CA MET A 91 -22.35 3.99 14.15
C MET A 91 -22.40 2.81 15.12
N GLU A 92 -21.27 2.16 15.38
CA GLU A 92 -21.18 1.07 16.35
C GLU A 92 -21.52 1.54 17.77
N LYS A 93 -21.03 2.73 18.17
CA LYS A 93 -21.33 3.32 19.47
C LYS A 93 -22.81 3.67 19.61
N GLU A 94 -23.43 4.20 18.56
CA GLU A 94 -24.86 4.50 18.51
C GLU A 94 -25.71 3.23 18.57
N MET A 95 -25.34 2.19 17.82
CA MET A 95 -26.05 0.91 17.87
C MET A 95 -25.92 0.25 19.26
N LYS A 96 -24.75 0.33 19.90
CA LYS A 96 -24.57 -0.13 21.29
C LYS A 96 -25.43 0.65 22.28
N SER A 97 -25.52 1.97 22.15
CA SER A 97 -26.34 2.79 23.07
C SER A 97 -27.84 2.57 22.87
N ARG A 98 -28.27 2.20 21.66
CA ARG A 98 -29.65 1.80 21.34
C ARG A 98 -29.98 0.35 21.71
N GLY A 99 -28.99 -0.44 22.13
CA GLY A 99 -29.18 -1.87 22.40
C GLY A 99 -29.31 -2.73 21.14
N GLU A 100 -28.93 -2.22 19.98
CA GLU A 100 -29.08 -2.92 18.68
C GLU A 100 -27.92 -3.89 18.38
N LEU A 101 -26.80 -3.77 19.10
CA LEU A 101 -25.62 -4.66 19.02
C LEU A 101 -25.51 -5.60 20.22
N MET A 102 -26.63 -6.11 20.72
CA MET A 102 -26.61 -7.16 21.74
C MET A 102 -26.34 -8.52 21.09
N LYS A 103 -25.54 -9.34 21.78
CA LYS A 103 -25.41 -10.74 21.40
C LYS A 103 -26.74 -11.44 21.62
N ILE A 104 -27.09 -12.38 20.74
CA ILE A 104 -28.36 -13.11 20.82
C ILE A 104 -28.48 -13.86 22.16
N GLU A 105 -27.35 -14.35 22.69
CA GLU A 105 -27.28 -15.05 23.96
C GLU A 105 -27.60 -14.17 25.18
N ASP A 106 -27.44 -12.84 25.05
CA ASP A 106 -27.63 -11.88 26.13
C ASP A 106 -29.02 -11.22 26.10
N MET A 107 -29.85 -11.50 25.08
CA MET A 107 -31.18 -10.89 24.92
C MET A 107 -32.27 -11.60 25.73
N ASP A 108 -33.23 -10.83 26.26
CA ASP A 108 -34.42 -11.39 26.91
C ASP A 108 -35.47 -11.91 25.91
N LEU A 109 -36.46 -12.67 26.37
CA LEU A 109 -37.49 -13.26 25.51
C LEU A 109 -38.28 -12.21 24.71
N ASN A 110 -38.57 -11.06 25.30
CA ASN A 110 -39.33 -10.00 24.66
C ASN A 110 -38.48 -9.28 23.59
N GLU A 111 -37.20 -9.08 23.84
CA GLU A 111 -36.23 -8.58 22.87
C GLU A 111 -36.07 -9.54 21.69
N LEU A 112 -35.95 -10.84 21.95
CA LEU A 112 -35.88 -11.88 20.92
C LEU A 112 -37.15 -11.94 20.06
N LEU A 113 -38.33 -11.77 20.65
CA LEU A 113 -39.59 -11.72 19.92
C LEU A 113 -39.68 -10.49 19.01
N LYS A 114 -39.26 -9.31 19.49
CA LYS A 114 -39.19 -8.10 18.67
C LYS A 114 -38.20 -8.24 17.52
N LEU A 115 -37.03 -8.85 17.77
CA LEU A 115 -36.05 -9.14 16.73
C LEU A 115 -36.60 -10.11 15.68
N LYS A 116 -37.31 -11.16 16.12
CA LYS A 116 -37.98 -12.09 15.19
C LYS A 116 -38.99 -11.36 14.31
N GLU A 117 -39.85 -10.54 14.90
CA GLU A 117 -40.88 -9.80 14.16
C GLU A 117 -40.26 -8.83 13.14
N SER A 118 -39.20 -8.11 13.52
CA SER A 118 -38.50 -7.20 12.62
C SER A 118 -37.83 -7.94 11.46
N LEU A 119 -37.20 -9.09 11.70
CA LEU A 119 -36.62 -9.95 10.65
C LEU A 119 -37.69 -10.54 9.72
N GLU A 120 -38.84 -10.97 10.26
CA GLU A 120 -39.96 -11.46 9.44
C GLU A 120 -40.54 -10.35 8.55
N LYS A 121 -40.66 -9.12 9.08
CA LYS A 121 -41.07 -7.95 8.31
C LYS A 121 -40.06 -7.64 7.20
N LEU A 122 -38.77 -7.63 7.51
CA LEU A 122 -37.71 -7.41 6.53
C LEU A 122 -37.75 -8.46 5.42
N ARG A 123 -37.91 -9.74 5.77
CA ARG A 123 -38.04 -10.83 4.78
C ARG A 123 -39.21 -10.63 3.83
N LYS A 124 -40.35 -10.15 4.34
CA LYS A 124 -41.52 -9.84 3.50
C LYS A 124 -41.21 -8.70 2.54
N ASN A 125 -40.61 -7.62 3.05
CA ASN A 125 -40.24 -6.46 2.22
C ASN A 125 -39.26 -6.84 1.11
N VAL A 126 -38.22 -7.61 1.42
CA VAL A 126 -37.24 -8.06 0.41
C VAL A 126 -37.90 -8.87 -0.70
N LYS A 127 -38.86 -9.74 -0.37
CA LYS A 127 -39.61 -10.50 -1.39
C LYS A 127 -40.48 -9.60 -2.28
N ILE A 128 -41.04 -8.54 -1.71
CA ILE A 128 -41.83 -7.55 -2.47
C ILE A 128 -40.90 -6.84 -3.45
N GLU A 129 -39.78 -6.29 -2.97
CA GLU A 129 -38.77 -5.61 -3.79
C GLU A 129 -38.22 -6.52 -4.90
N GLU A 130 -37.95 -7.79 -4.61
CA GLU A 130 -37.54 -8.79 -5.60
C GLU A 130 -38.59 -8.95 -6.71
N SER A 131 -39.87 -9.09 -6.33
CA SER A 131 -40.95 -9.23 -7.30
C SER A 131 -41.18 -7.95 -8.13
N GLU A 132 -41.02 -6.77 -7.52
CA GLU A 132 -41.14 -5.49 -8.22
C GLU A 132 -40.00 -5.29 -9.22
N LEU A 133 -38.78 -5.68 -8.84
CA LEU A 133 -37.61 -5.62 -9.70
C LEU A 133 -37.72 -6.61 -10.87
N GLU A 134 -38.18 -7.83 -10.62
CA GLU A 134 -38.43 -8.84 -11.65
C GLU A 134 -39.48 -8.35 -12.64
N ALA A 135 -40.63 -7.85 -12.15
CA ALA A 135 -41.68 -7.31 -13.00
C ALA A 135 -41.18 -6.14 -13.85
N SER A 136 -40.40 -5.22 -13.26
CA SER A 136 -39.79 -4.10 -13.97
C SER A 136 -38.83 -4.57 -15.06
N SER A 137 -38.04 -5.61 -14.79
CA SER A 137 -37.15 -6.24 -15.77
C SER A 137 -37.91 -6.89 -16.92
N SER A 138 -38.99 -7.64 -16.64
CA SER A 138 -39.83 -8.23 -17.67
C SER A 138 -40.51 -7.17 -18.56
N LEU A 139 -41.01 -6.09 -17.97
CA LEU A 139 -41.59 -4.96 -18.73
C LEU A 139 -40.56 -4.31 -19.65
N LEU A 140 -39.32 -4.14 -19.19
CA LEU A 140 -38.23 -3.58 -20.01
C LEU A 140 -37.86 -4.50 -21.18
N LEU A 141 -37.91 -5.82 -20.99
CA LEU A 141 -37.68 -6.80 -22.07
C LEU A 141 -38.79 -6.72 -23.13
N LEU A 142 -40.05 -6.69 -22.72
CA LEU A 142 -41.19 -6.58 -23.64
C LEU A 142 -41.19 -5.26 -24.42
N ALA A 143 -40.82 -4.15 -23.77
CA ALA A 143 -40.75 -2.85 -24.43
C ALA A 143 -39.70 -2.78 -25.55
N ASN A 144 -38.70 -3.68 -25.53
CA ASN A 144 -37.62 -3.74 -26.50
C ASN A 144 -37.82 -4.82 -27.59
N GLU A 145 -38.91 -5.60 -27.55
CA GLU A 145 -39.26 -6.50 -28.66
C GLU A 145 -39.80 -5.71 -29.85
N LYS A 146 -39.11 -5.84 -31.01
CA LYS A 146 -39.56 -5.23 -32.28
C LYS A 146 -40.82 -5.96 -32.78
N PRO A 147 -41.76 -5.25 -33.44
CA PRO A 147 -42.95 -5.89 -33.99
C PRO A 147 -42.54 -6.92 -35.03
N VAL A 148 -43.03 -8.16 -34.86
CA VAL A 148 -42.89 -9.21 -35.88
C VAL A 148 -43.63 -8.72 -37.13
N PRO A 149 -42.98 -8.61 -38.31
CA PRO A 149 -43.68 -8.27 -39.53
C PRO A 149 -44.70 -9.36 -39.81
N GLY A 150 -45.97 -8.99 -39.87
CA GLY A 150 -47.03 -9.90 -40.27
C GLY A 150 -46.79 -10.33 -41.70
N ASP A 151 -46.60 -11.63 -41.91
CA ASP A 151 -46.65 -12.24 -43.24
C ASP A 151 -48.09 -12.07 -43.75
N GLY A 152 -48.21 -11.27 -44.82
CA GLY A 152 -49.43 -11.15 -45.63
C GLY A 152 -49.50 -12.22 -46.70
#